data_AF-A0A101MIF5-F1
#
_entry.id   AF-A0A101MIF5-F1
#
_cell.length_a   1.000
_cell.length_b   1.000
_cell.length_c   1.000
_cell.angle_alpha   90.00
_cell.angle_beta   90.00
_cell.angle_gamma   90.00
#
_symmetry.space_group_name_H-M   'P 1'
#
loop_
_entity.id
_entity.type
_entity.pdbx_description
1 polymer ?
#
loop_
_entity_poly.entity_id
_entity_poly.type
_entity_poly.pdbx_seq_one_letter_code
_entity_poly.pdbx_strand_id
1 'polypeptide(L)'
;MDVLVTSPHFSSLALLLSLLTTMSRSGDFDHLCSTEVRLEQPSPSPSATFVLDDKLSEEYQTMTQEEFDEDLGHPFAALKFSCHNLFDPTQQGFIRLYYQIPIDGTISHPLKSELSKLSLSTPTRKSRLS
;
A
#
# COMPACT_ATOMS: atom_id res chain seq x y z
N MET A 1 10.58 17.68 -14.38
CA MET A 1 9.17 17.75 -13.96
C MET A 1 9.05 16.91 -12.71
N ASP A 2 8.66 17.49 -11.58
CA ASP A 2 8.38 16.74 -10.36
C ASP A 2 6.91 16.32 -10.40
N VAL A 3 6.65 15.03 -10.62
CA VAL A 3 5.29 14.51 -10.64
C VAL A 3 4.94 14.06 -9.24
N LEU A 4 4.11 14.85 -8.56
CA LEU A 4 3.56 14.52 -7.25
C LEU A 4 2.32 13.64 -7.44
N VAL A 5 2.50 12.32 -7.29
CA VAL A 5 1.35 11.40 -7.20
C VAL A 5 0.85 11.43 -5.75
N THR A 6 -0.09 12.34 -5.47
CA THR A 6 -0.87 12.31 -4.23
C THR A 6 -2.12 11.48 -4.49
N SER A 7 -2.25 10.34 -3.82
CA SER A 7 -3.38 9.43 -4.05
C SER A 7 -4.60 9.86 -3.23
N PRO A 8 -5.79 9.85 -3.86
CA PRO A 8 -6.97 9.38 -3.16
C PRO A 8 -7.69 8.23 -3.90
N HIS A 9 -7.22 7.75 -5.06
CA HIS A 9 -7.86 6.64 -5.76
C HIS A 9 -6.84 5.85 -6.61
N PHE A 10 -6.39 4.71 -6.08
CA PHE A 10 -5.55 3.75 -6.81
C PHE A 10 -6.45 2.79 -7.63
N SER A 11 -6.40 2.89 -8.97
CA SER A 11 -7.17 2.02 -9.88
C SER A 11 -6.51 0.67 -10.20
N SER A 12 -5.51 0.23 -9.44
CA SER A 12 -4.86 -1.08 -9.66
C SER A 12 -4.81 -1.90 -8.37
N LEU A 13 -5.68 -2.91 -8.30
CA LEU A 13 -5.71 -3.91 -7.22
C LEU A 13 -4.37 -4.66 -7.08
N ALA A 14 -3.58 -4.74 -8.16
CA ALA A 14 -2.26 -5.39 -8.14
C ALA A 14 -1.24 -4.58 -7.32
N LEU A 15 -1.26 -3.25 -7.40
CA LEU A 15 -0.41 -2.40 -6.57
C LEU A 15 -0.81 -2.52 -5.09
N LEU A 16 -2.12 -2.56 -4.82
CA LEU A 16 -2.66 -2.69 -3.47
C LEU A 16 -2.29 -4.05 -2.83
N LEU A 17 -2.35 -5.15 -3.59
CA LEU A 17 -1.97 -6.48 -3.11
C LEU A 17 -0.46 -6.61 -2.89
N SER A 18 0.37 -6.06 -3.80
CA SER A 18 1.82 -6.01 -3.58
C SER A 18 2.11 -5.24 -2.30
N LEU A 19 1.52 -4.05 -2.11
CA LEU A 19 1.70 -3.22 -0.92
C LEU A 19 1.28 -3.93 0.37
N LEU A 20 0.11 -4.59 0.40
CA LEU A 20 -0.32 -5.37 1.58
C LEU A 20 0.63 -6.52 1.91
N THR A 21 1.29 -7.09 0.89
CA THR A 21 2.27 -8.16 1.07
C THR A 21 3.63 -7.62 1.53
N THR A 22 4.07 -6.46 1.02
CA THR A 22 5.33 -5.80 1.43
C THR A 22 5.24 -5.10 2.78
N MET A 23 4.06 -4.65 3.22
CA MET A 23 3.86 -4.08 4.57
C MET A 23 4.17 -5.09 5.70
N SER A 24 4.29 -6.40 5.40
CA SER A 24 4.73 -7.41 6.38
C SER A 24 6.26 -7.50 6.53
N ARG A 25 7.06 -6.82 5.71
CA ARG A 25 8.52 -6.86 5.81
C ARG A 25 9.13 -5.51 5.40
N SER A 26 9.66 -4.80 6.40
CA SER A 26 10.49 -3.59 6.31
C SER A 26 11.09 -3.31 4.91
N GLY A 27 10.66 -2.20 4.30
CA GLY A 27 11.53 -1.32 3.48
C GLY A 27 12.01 -1.80 2.10
N ASP A 28 11.72 -3.01 1.65
CA ASP A 28 12.18 -3.46 0.33
C ASP A 28 11.23 -2.99 -0.78
N PHE A 29 11.51 -1.81 -1.34
CA PHE A 29 10.80 -1.24 -2.49
C PHE A 29 11.57 -1.34 -3.81
N ASP A 30 12.69 -2.05 -3.84
CA ASP A 30 13.50 -2.21 -5.06
C ASP A 30 12.74 -3.03 -6.12
N HIS A 31 11.80 -3.85 -5.68
CA HIS A 31 10.86 -4.56 -6.55
C HIS A 31 9.94 -3.64 -7.39
N LEU A 32 9.85 -2.34 -7.08
CA LEU A 32 9.06 -1.38 -7.86
C LEU A 32 9.78 -0.93 -9.13
N CYS A 33 11.09 -1.18 -9.27
CA CYS A 33 11.80 -0.99 -10.53
C CYS A 33 11.09 -1.75 -11.66
N SER A 34 11.13 -1.20 -12.88
CA SER A 34 10.39 -1.65 -14.06
C SER A 34 8.86 -1.53 -13.98
N THR A 35 8.30 -0.90 -12.94
CA THR A 35 6.84 -0.64 -12.87
C THR A 35 6.44 0.51 -13.78
N GLU A 36 5.34 0.34 -14.52
CA GLU A 36 4.72 1.40 -15.31
C GLU A 36 3.81 2.29 -14.45
N VAL A 37 4.06 3.60 -14.47
CA VAL A 37 3.26 4.64 -13.85
C VAL A 37 2.57 5.45 -14.94
N ARG A 38 1.24 5.36 -14.99
CA ARG A 38 0.41 6.18 -15.88
C ARG A 38 0.03 7.48 -15.19
N LEU A 39 0.36 8.58 -15.83
CA LEU A 39 -0.01 9.94 -15.44
C LEU A 39 -1.14 10.41 -16.33
N GLU A 40 -2.34 10.41 -15.77
CA GLU A 40 -3.52 10.98 -16.41
C GLU A 40 -3.52 12.49 -16.19
N GLN A 41 -3.63 13.27 -17.27
CA GLN A 41 -3.75 14.71 -17.19
C GLN A 41 -5.21 15.11 -17.43
N PRO A 42 -5.76 16.07 -16.66
CA PRO A 42 -7.10 16.59 -16.88
C PRO A 42 -7.21 17.53 -18.12
N SER A 43 -6.10 17.80 -18.82
CA SER A 43 -6.02 18.61 -20.04
C SER A 43 -6.06 17.75 -21.32
N PRO A 44 -6.26 18.34 -22.52
CA PRO A 44 -6.27 17.59 -23.79
C PRO A 44 -4.91 16.97 -24.20
N SER A 45 -3.90 17.07 -23.36
CA SER A 45 -2.60 16.42 -23.55
C SER A 45 -2.71 14.92 -23.33
N PRO A 46 -2.01 14.10 -24.14
CA PRO A 46 -2.04 12.65 -23.97
C PRO A 46 -1.48 12.25 -22.61
N SER A 47 -2.11 11.24 -22.00
CA SER A 47 -1.59 10.58 -20.80
C SER A 47 -0.18 10.07 -21.06
N ALA A 48 0.73 10.31 -20.14
CA ALA A 48 2.10 9.83 -20.23
C ALA A 48 2.28 8.58 -19.38
N THR A 49 3.02 7.59 -19.89
CA THR A 49 3.38 6.39 -19.14
C THR A 49 4.88 6.40 -18.93
N PHE A 50 5.31 6.27 -17.68
CA PHE A 50 6.72 6.23 -17.30
C PHE A 50 7.05 4.90 -16.68
N VAL A 51 8.21 4.34 -16.99
CA VAL A 51 8.76 3.13 -16.36
C VAL A 51 9.74 3.58 -15.28
N LEU A 52 9.60 3.04 -14.07
CA LEU A 52 10.57 3.30 -12.99
C LEU A 52 11.88 2.55 -13.27
N ASP A 53 13.00 3.24 -13.17
CA ASP A 53 14.33 2.68 -13.41
C ASP A 53 15.00 2.36 -12.08
N ASP A 54 15.85 3.24 -11.56
CA ASP A 54 16.62 3.03 -10.33
C ASP A 54 15.99 3.76 -9.14
N LYS A 55 15.99 3.12 -7.96
CA LYS A 55 15.67 3.81 -6.71
C LYS A 55 16.83 4.75 -6.34
N LEU A 56 16.51 6.03 -6.17
CA LEU A 56 17.49 7.08 -5.87
C LEU A 56 17.56 7.40 -4.38
N SER A 57 16.41 7.37 -3.70
CA SER A 57 16.33 7.62 -2.27
C SER A 57 15.04 7.07 -1.68
N GLU A 58 15.09 6.75 -0.39
CA GLU A 58 13.94 6.42 0.42
C GLU A 58 13.99 7.19 1.74
N GLU A 59 12.82 7.59 2.22
CA GLU A 59 12.62 8.26 3.49
C GLU A 59 11.46 7.57 4.19
N TYR A 60 11.64 7.23 5.46
CA TYR A 60 10.67 6.45 6.23
C TYR A 60 10.50 7.09 7.61
N GLN A 61 9.27 7.41 7.97
CA GLN A 61 8.89 7.94 9.26
C GLN A 61 7.78 7.06 9.84
N THR A 62 8.14 6.17 10.76
CA THR A 62 7.17 5.46 11.61
C THR A 62 6.68 6.37 12.73
N MET A 63 5.56 5.97 13.32
CA MET A 63 4.99 6.65 14.46
C MET A 63 4.25 5.63 15.31
N THR A 64 4.48 5.67 16.62
CA THR A 64 3.70 4.94 17.62
C THR A 64 2.33 5.58 17.83
N GLN A 65 1.40 4.84 18.44
CA GLN A 65 0.09 5.40 18.78
C GLN A 65 0.22 6.62 19.71
N GLU A 66 1.14 6.56 20.67
CA GLU A 66 1.40 7.65 21.61
C GLU A 66 1.89 8.92 20.90
N GLU A 67 2.87 8.79 19.98
CA GLU A 67 3.38 9.93 19.21
C GLU A 67 2.31 10.52 18.26
N PHE A 68 1.41 9.68 17.75
CA PHE A 68 0.27 10.14 16.96
C PHE A 68 -0.75 10.88 17.83
N ASP A 69 -1.07 10.35 19.01
CA ASP A 69 -1.98 10.97 19.98
C ASP A 69 -1.46 12.31 20.51
N GLU A 70 -0.14 12.51 20.50
CA GLU A 70 0.53 13.77 20.82
C GLU A 70 0.61 14.76 19.62
N ASP A 71 -0.04 14.46 18.50
CA ASP A 71 -0.06 15.27 17.28
C ASP A 71 1.33 15.58 16.70
N LEU A 72 2.30 14.65 16.85
CA LEU A 72 3.68 14.85 16.37
C LEU A 72 3.86 14.69 14.85
N GLY A 73 2.77 14.48 14.10
CA GLY A 73 2.75 14.40 12.65
C GLY A 73 2.03 13.17 12.11
N HIS A 74 2.45 12.72 10.93
CA HIS A 74 1.87 11.54 10.28
C HIS A 74 2.98 10.58 9.84
N PRO A 75 2.78 9.27 10.04
CA PRO A 75 3.73 8.30 9.54
C PRO A 75 3.66 8.19 8.01
N PHE A 76 4.81 8.16 7.35
CA PHE A 76 4.89 8.08 5.89
C PHE A 76 6.13 7.34 5.39
N ALA A 77 6.06 6.90 4.14
CA ALA A 77 7.21 6.51 3.33
C ALA A 77 7.23 7.34 2.05
N ALA A 78 8.39 7.90 1.70
CA ALA A 78 8.59 8.64 0.47
C ALA A 78 9.75 8.03 -0.33
N LEU A 79 9.46 7.61 -1.55
CA LEU A 79 10.42 6.95 -2.43
C LEU A 79 10.64 7.77 -3.68
N LYS A 80 11.89 7.88 -4.11
CA LYS A 80 12.25 8.58 -5.34
C LYS A 80 12.94 7.62 -6.30
N PHE A 81 12.46 7.59 -7.53
CA PHE A 81 13.02 6.79 -8.61
C PHE A 81 13.44 7.68 -9.79
N SER A 82 14.48 7.29 -10.52
CA SER A 82 14.63 7.69 -11.92
C SER A 82 13.56 6.98 -12.75
N CYS A 83 13.19 7.58 -13.87
CA CYS A 83 12.22 6.97 -14.79
C CYS A 83 12.43 7.46 -16.22
N HIS A 84 11.92 6.71 -17.18
CA HIS A 84 11.85 7.12 -18.58
C HIS A 84 10.44 6.94 -19.13
N ASN A 85 10.08 7.73 -20.16
CA ASN A 85 8.81 7.54 -20.85
C ASN A 85 8.82 6.22 -21.63
N LEU A 86 7.75 5.42 -21.48
CA LEU A 86 7.62 4.10 -22.10
C LEU A 86 7.75 4.15 -23.64
N PHE A 87 7.24 5.20 -24.27
CA PHE A 87 7.21 5.35 -25.72
C PHE A 87 8.35 6.22 -26.27
N ASP A 88 9.05 6.96 -25.40
CA ASP A 88 10.22 7.78 -25.75
C ASP A 88 11.27 7.73 -24.63
N PRO A 89 12.16 6.73 -24.62
CA PRO A 89 13.16 6.56 -23.55
C PRO A 89 14.17 7.72 -23.41
N THR A 90 14.21 8.64 -24.39
CA THR A 90 15.03 9.85 -24.28
C THR A 90 14.44 10.87 -23.30
N GLN A 91 13.12 10.77 -23.04
CA GLN A 91 12.44 11.54 -22.01
C GLN A 91 12.62 10.88 -20.65
N GLN A 92 13.66 11.30 -19.95
CA GLN A 92 13.97 10.88 -18.59
C GLN A 92 13.41 11.88 -17.56
N GLY A 93 13.20 11.38 -16.35
CA GLY A 93 12.71 12.19 -15.24
C GLY A 93 12.87 11.48 -13.90
N PHE A 94 12.15 12.02 -12.91
CA PHE A 94 12.05 11.42 -11.59
C PHE A 94 10.59 11.35 -11.16
N ILE A 95 10.22 10.25 -10.50
CA ILE A 95 8.92 10.09 -9.86
C ILE A 95 9.14 9.94 -8.37
N ARG A 96 8.35 10.67 -7.57
CA ARG A 96 8.30 10.49 -6.12
C ARG A 96 6.96 9.88 -5.71
N LEU A 97 7.03 8.72 -5.07
CA LEU A 97 5.89 7.99 -4.54
C LEU A 97 5.78 8.27 -3.04
N TYR A 98 4.60 8.65 -2.59
CA TYR A 98 4.31 8.90 -1.18
C TYR A 98 3.28 7.88 -0.68
N TYR A 99 3.61 7.19 0.40
CA TYR A 99 2.76 6.20 1.04
C TYR A 99 2.46 6.63 2.47
N GLN A 100 1.20 6.49 2.87
CA GLN A 100 0.83 6.46 4.28
C GLN A 100 1.11 5.07 4.82
N ILE A 101 1.79 4.98 5.95
CA ILE A 101 2.05 3.70 6.62
C ILE A 101 1.21 3.61 7.89
N PRO A 102 0.84 2.40 8.35
CA PRO A 102 0.11 2.24 9.60
C PRO A 102 0.89 2.80 10.80
N ILE A 103 0.15 3.29 11.79
CA ILE A 103 0.69 3.64 13.10
C ILE A 103 1.04 2.36 13.85
N ASP A 104 2.22 2.30 14.45
CA ASP A 104 2.65 1.13 15.20
C ASP A 104 1.71 0.89 16.40
N GLY A 105 1.24 -0.36 16.54
CA GLY A 105 0.23 -0.72 17.55
C GLY A 105 -1.22 -0.70 17.05
N THR A 106 -1.50 -0.19 15.84
CA THR A 106 -2.86 -0.18 15.26
C THR A 106 -3.20 -1.39 14.39
N ILE A 107 -2.22 -2.22 14.05
CA ILE A 107 -2.45 -3.44 13.28
C ILE A 107 -3.13 -4.48 14.18
N SER A 108 -4.46 -4.50 14.14
CA SER A 108 -5.24 -5.58 14.76
C SER A 108 -4.87 -6.92 14.08
N HIS A 109 -4.50 -7.91 14.88
CA HIS A 109 -4.29 -9.27 14.35
C HIS A 109 -5.56 -9.72 13.61
N PRO A 110 -5.46 -10.33 12.42
CA PRO A 110 -6.63 -10.92 11.78
C PRO A 110 -7.22 -11.94 12.76
N LEU A 111 -8.51 -11.80 13.03
CA LEU A 111 -9.29 -12.62 13.95
C LEU A 111 -9.14 -14.11 13.60
N LYS A 112 -8.13 -14.78 14.16
CA LYS A 112 -8.04 -16.25 14.24
C LYS A 112 -8.93 -16.76 15.37
N SER A 113 -10.22 -16.44 15.33
CA SER A 113 -11.23 -17.11 16.14
C SER A 113 -12.59 -16.77 15.54
N GLU A 114 -13.22 -17.68 14.82
CA GLU A 114 -14.62 -18.04 15.05
C GLU A 114 -14.97 -19.24 14.13
N LEU A 115 -14.03 -20.17 13.88
CA LEU A 115 -14.36 -21.46 13.23
C LEU A 115 -14.43 -22.64 14.21
N SER A 116 -14.08 -22.43 15.49
CA SER A 116 -14.12 -23.47 16.54
C SER A 116 -15.39 -23.45 17.40
N LYS A 117 -16.29 -22.45 17.24
CA LYS A 117 -17.53 -22.37 18.02
C LYS A 117 -18.77 -22.97 17.34
N LEU A 118 -18.66 -23.46 16.11
CA LEU A 118 -19.79 -24.07 15.39
C LEU A 118 -19.91 -25.60 15.52
N SER A 119 -19.05 -26.27 16.30
CA SER A 119 -19.17 -27.72 16.53
C SER A 119 -19.53 -28.08 17.98
N LEU A 120 -20.65 -27.56 18.51
CA LEU A 120 -21.34 -28.28 19.58
C LEU A 120 -22.83 -27.89 19.69
N SER A 121 -23.68 -28.58 18.95
CA SER A 121 -25.07 -28.79 19.38
C SER A 121 -25.58 -30.15 18.91
N THR A 122 -25.31 -31.18 19.73
CA THR A 122 -26.05 -32.45 19.66
C THR A 122 -27.45 -32.21 20.24
N PRO A 123 -28.55 -32.54 19.55
CA PRO A 123 -29.89 -32.35 20.10
C PRO A 123 -30.25 -33.50 21.05
N THR A 124 -30.47 -33.18 22.33
CA THR A 124 -30.97 -34.13 23.33
C THR A 124 -32.47 -34.41 23.12
N ARG A 125 -32.81 -35.61 22.64
CA ARG A 125 -34.19 -36.10 22.51
C ARG A 125 -34.74 -36.50 23.88
N LYS A 126 -35.72 -35.76 24.41
CA LYS A 126 -36.56 -36.20 25.54
C LYS A 126 -37.71 -37.05 25.01
N SER A 127 -37.78 -38.33 25.40
CA SER A 127 -39.00 -39.14 25.29
C SER A 127 -39.52 -39.47 26.69
N ARG A 128 -40.78 -39.07 26.91
CA ARG A 128 -41.60 -39.22 28.11
C ARG A 128 -42.15 -40.65 28.17
N LEU A 129 -42.05 -41.32 29.31
CA LEU A 129 -42.78 -42.55 29.60
C LEU A 129 -44.22 -42.21 30.00
N SER A 130 -45.19 -42.89 29.39
CA SER A 130 -46.49 -43.25 29.97
C SER A 130 -46.90 -44.60 29.40
#